data_AF-A0A9D7DAN5-F1
#
_entry.id   AF-A0A9D7DAN5-F1
#
_cell.length_a   1.000
_cell.length_b   1.000
_cell.length_c   1.000
_cell.angle_alpha   90.00
_cell.angle_beta   90.00
_cell.angle_gamma   90.00
#
_symmetry.space_group_name_H-M   'P 1'
#
loop_
_entity.id
_entity.type
_entity.pdbx_description
1 polymer ?
#
loop_
_entity_poly.entity_id
_entity_poly.type
_entity_poly.pdbx_seq_one_letter_code
_entity_poly.pdbx_strand_id
1 'polypeptide(L)' 'MKAKELGKSYLVVFCKGCQAGFRVKEDAIPEGSKVQIATAQTLRCPKCQHQDTYQPAEIRIAKFQKEGLGQRRGG' A
#
# COMPACT_ATOMS: atom_id res chain seq x y z
N MET A 1 -2.12 -10.50 -17.17
CA MET A 1 -1.96 -9.36 -16.23
C MET A 1 -3.26 -9.25 -15.43
N LYS A 2 -3.28 -9.61 -14.14
CA LYS A 2 -4.51 -9.63 -13.32
C LYS A 2 -5.04 -8.20 -13.17
N ALA A 3 -6.25 -7.96 -13.69
CA ALA A 3 -6.89 -6.65 -13.67
C ALA A 3 -7.06 -6.16 -12.22
N LYS A 4 -6.66 -4.92 -11.96
CA LYS A 4 -6.83 -4.27 -10.66
C LYS A 4 -8.33 -4.19 -10.35
N GLU A 5 -8.78 -4.86 -9.30
CA GLU A 5 -10.19 -4.88 -8.94
C GLU A 5 -10.58 -3.56 -8.27
N LEU A 6 -11.40 -2.80 -8.98
CA LEU A 6 -11.87 -1.49 -8.57
C LEU A 6 -12.76 -1.58 -7.33
N GLY A 7 -12.59 -0.64 -6.41
CA GLY A 7 -13.38 -0.60 -5.17
C GLY A 7 -12.81 -1.45 -4.04
N LYS A 8 -11.72 -2.21 -4.26
CA LYS A 8 -11.08 -2.98 -3.20
C LYS A 8 -10.08 -2.14 -2.39
N SER A 9 -9.95 -2.50 -1.13
CA SER A 9 -8.99 -1.89 -0.20
C SER A 9 -7.63 -2.57 -0.32
N TYR A 10 -6.54 -1.82 -0.19
CA TYR A 10 -5.18 -2.34 -0.26
C TYR A 10 -4.34 -1.76 0.88
N LEU A 11 -3.37 -2.54 1.33
CA LEU A 11 -2.35 -2.05 2.25
C LEU A 11 -1.31 -1.25 1.46
N VAL A 12 -1.09 -0.01 1.88
CA VAL A 12 -0.12 0.91 1.28
C VAL A 12 0.86 1.42 2.32
N VAL A 13 2.08 1.67 1.88
CA VAL A 13 3.14 2.25 2.70
C VAL A 13 3.96 3.24 1.87
N PHE A 14 4.57 4.21 2.53
CA PHE A 14 5.45 5.18 1.88
C PHE A 14 6.90 4.77 2.05
N CYS A 15 7.65 4.70 0.95
CA CYS A 15 9.05 4.33 1.01
C CYS A 15 9.87 5.37 1.79
N LYS A 16 10.70 4.95 2.75
CA LYS A 16 11.58 5.87 3.50
C LYS A 16 12.65 6.54 2.62
N GLY A 17 13.08 5.88 1.55
CA GLY A 17 14.08 6.42 0.62
C GLY A 17 13.54 7.42 -0.40
N CYS A 18 12.45 7.09 -1.09
CA CYS A 18 11.90 7.94 -2.17
C CYS A 18 10.54 8.58 -1.87
N GLN A 19 9.98 8.34 -0.68
CA GLN A 19 8.67 8.81 -0.24
C GLN A 19 7.50 8.46 -1.18
N ALA A 20 7.70 7.52 -2.11
CA ALA A 20 6.63 7.05 -2.98
C ALA A 20 5.73 6.08 -2.23
N GLY A 21 4.41 6.28 -2.36
CA GLY A 21 3.42 5.32 -1.89
C GLY A 21 3.38 4.09 -2.78
N PHE A 22 3.52 2.89 -2.19
CA PHE A 22 3.39 1.63 -2.89
C PHE A 22 2.58 0.63 -2.06
N ARG A 23 2.13 -0.46 -2.71
CA ARG A 23 1.31 -1.48 -2.06
C ARG A 23 2.19 -2.48 -1.33
N VAL A 24 1.79 -2.85 -0.13
CA VAL A 24 2.46 -3.85 0.72
C VAL A 24 2.18 -5.27 0.23
N LYS A 25 0.95 -5.52 -0.24
CA LYS A 25 0.53 -6.79 -0.84
C LYS A 25 -0.13 -6.52 -2.19
N GLU A 26 0.06 -7.45 -3.11
CA GLU A 26 -0.65 -7.43 -4.39
C GLU A 26 -2.14 -7.75 -4.22
N ASP A 27 -2.47 -8.60 -3.24
CA ASP A 27 -3.84 -8.98 -2.93
C ASP A 27 -4.64 -7.83 -2.31
N ALA A 28 -5.88 -7.75 -2.78
CA ALA A 28 -6.90 -6.89 -2.20
C ALA A 28 -7.32 -7.39 -0.82
N ILE A 29 -7.60 -6.45 0.07
CA ILE A 29 -8.26 -6.70 1.34
C ILE A 29 -9.74 -7.00 1.06
N PRO A 30 -10.27 -8.14 1.51
CA PRO A 30 -11.69 -8.44 1.38
C PRO A 30 -12.54 -7.41 2.13
N GLU A 31 -13.68 -7.01 1.57
CA GLU A 31 -14.66 -6.19 2.30
C GLU A 31 -15.11 -6.92 3.57
N GLY A 32 -15.08 -6.23 4.72
CA GLY A 32 -15.37 -6.82 6.04
C GLY A 32 -14.16 -7.45 6.75
N SER A 33 -12.99 -7.57 6.09
CA SER A 33 -11.78 -8.03 6.78
C SER A 33 -11.16 -6.92 7.62
N LYS A 34 -11.15 -7.11 8.95
CA LYS A 34 -10.29 -6.34 9.86
C LYS A 34 -8.84 -6.79 9.66
N VAL A 35 -8.16 -6.20 8.68
CA VAL A 35 -6.73 -6.45 8.45
C VAL A 35 -5.94 -5.80 9.57
N GLN A 36 -5.62 -6.60 10.58
CA GLN A 36 -4.68 -6.25 11.63
C GLN A 36 -3.31 -6.73 11.18
N ILE A 37 -2.42 -5.79 10.87
CA ILE A 37 -1.02 -6.13 10.63
C ILE A 37 -0.41 -6.27 12.02
N ALA A 38 -0.20 -7.50 12.47
CA ALA A 38 0.32 -7.78 13.80
C ALA A 38 1.85 -7.62 13.89
N THR A 39 2.55 -7.70 12.74
CA THR A 39 4.01 -7.76 12.69
C THR A 39 4.57 -6.78 11.67
N ALA A 40 5.77 -6.27 11.95
CA ALA A 40 6.52 -5.48 10.98
C ALA A 40 6.83 -6.32 9.73
N GLN A 41 6.73 -5.72 8.55
CA GLN A 41 7.00 -6.39 7.29
C GLN A 41 8.18 -5.72 6.59
N THR A 42 9.14 -6.51 6.15
CA THR A 42 10.23 -6.04 5.30
C THR A 42 9.71 -5.91 3.87
N LEU A 43 9.71 -4.69 3.34
CA LEU A 43 9.14 -4.37 2.04
C LEU A 43 10.16 -3.68 1.16
N ARG A 44 10.13 -4.05 -0.13
CA ARG A 44 10.99 -3.45 -1.15
C ARG A 44 10.17 -2.49 -2.00
N CYS A 45 10.64 -1.24 -2.09
CA CYS A 45 10.01 -0.24 -2.92
C CYS A 45 10.18 -0.59 -4.40
N PRO A 46 9.10 -0.69 -5.20
CA PRO A 46 9.21 -1.01 -6.62
C PRO A 46 9.79 0.14 -7.46
N LYS A 47 9.81 1.39 -6.94
CA LYS A 47 10.39 2.54 -7.66
C LYS A 47 11.90 2.65 -7.49
N CYS A 48 12.38 2.68 -6.25
CA CYS A 48 13.79 2.91 -5.95
C CYS A 48 14.53 1.65 -5.47
N GLN A 49 13.87 0.50 -5.43
CA GLN A 49 14.41 -0.79 -4.97
C GLN A 49 14.90 -0.82 -3.51
N HIS A 50 14.68 0.26 -2.75
CA HIS A 50 15.03 0.35 -1.33
C HIS A 50 14.20 -0.64 -0.51
N GLN A 51 14.88 -1.46 0.28
CA GLN A 51 14.28 -2.46 1.15
C GLN A 51 14.44 -2.04 2.60
N ASP A 52 13.32 -1.94 3.32
CA ASP A 52 13.31 -1.56 4.74
C ASP A 52 12.19 -2.28 5.48
N THR A 53 12.26 -2.26 6.81
CA THR A 53 11.26 -2.88 7.68
C THR A 53 10.25 -1.83 8.11
N TYR A 54 8.99 -2.02 7.72
CA TYR A 54 7.89 -1.10 8.00
C TYR A 54 7.04 -1.65 9.13
N GLN A 55 6.80 -0.82 10.13
CA GLN A 55 5.95 -1.16 11.25
C GLN A 55 4.47 -1.14 10.84
N PRO A 56 3.62 -1.92 11.52
CA PRO A 56 2.18 -1.92 11.25
C PRO A 56 1.54 -0.53 11.37
N ALA A 57 2.06 0.33 12.25
CA ALA A 57 1.61 1.72 12.39
C ALA A 57 1.91 2.59 11.15
N GLU A 58 2.93 2.23 10.35
CA GLU A 58 3.30 2.94 9.12
C GLU A 58 2.44 2.51 7.92
N ILE A 59 1.86 1.30 7.98
CA ILE A 59 1.08 0.73 6.89
C ILE A 59 -0.38 1.18 7.02
N ARG A 60 -0.91 1.77 5.96
CA ARG A 60 -2.28 2.31 5.92
C ARG A 60 -3.14 1.52 4.95
N ILE A 61 -4.44 1.45 5.23
CA ILE A 61 -5.42 0.90 4.29
C ILE A 61 -5.88 2.04 3.36
N ALA A 62 -5.73 1.84 2.05
CA ALA A 62 -6.23 2.77 1.04
C ALA A 62 -7.15 2.04 0.05
N LYS A 63 -8.32 2.60 -0.21
CA LYS A 63 -9.26 2.08 -1.22
C LYS A 63 -8.77 2.47 -2.62
N PHE A 64 -8.58 1.49 -3.49
CA PHE A 64 -8.22 1.76 -4.89
C PHE A 64 -9.48 2.16 -5.66
N GLN A 65 -9.62 3.46 -5.90
CA GLN A 65 -10.60 4.01 -6.83
C GLN A 65 -9.93 4.18 -8.20
N LYS A 66 -10.72 4.13 -9.28
CA LYS A 66 -10.29 3.92 -10.69
C LYS A 66 -9.21 4.88 -11.22
N GLU A 67 -8.88 5.94 -10.49
CA GLU A 67 -7.79 6.86 -10.78
C GLU A 67 -6.88 7.01 -9.56
N GLY A 68 -5.76 6.28 -9.56
CA GLY A 68 -4.65 6.52 -8.65
C GLY A 68 -4.83 5.95 -7.24
N LEU A 69 -3.76 5.36 -6.72
CA LEU A 69 -3.54 5.34 -5.27
C LEU A 69 -3.37 6.81 -4.86
N GLY A 70 -4.48 7.47 -4.50
CA GLY A 70 -4.59 8.85 -4.05
C GLY A 70 -3.37 9.71 -4.34
N GLN A 71 -3.31 10.30 -5.54
CA GLN A 71 -2.42 11.44 -5.76
C GLN A 71 -2.82 12.48 -4.71
N ARG A 72 -1.91 12.85 -3.79
CA ARG A 72 -2.09 14.08 -3.02
C ARG A 72 -2.26 15.16 -4.09
N ARG A 73 -3.48 15.64 -4.29
CA ARG A 73 -3.71 16.86 -5.08
C ARG A 73 -2.88 17.93 -4.40
N GLY A 74 -1.88 18.43 -5.13
CA GLY A 74 -1.13 19.61 -4.75
C GLY A 74 -2.09 20.80 -4.64
N GLY A 75 -1.80 21.64 -3.66
CA GLY A 75 -2.05 23.07 -3.75
C GLY A 75 -0.72 23.74 -4.06
#